data_AF-A0A4Y2F5L8-F1
#
_entry.id   AF-A0A4Y2F5L8-F1
#
_cell.length_a   1.000
_cell.length_b   1.000
_cell.length_c   1.000
_cell.angle_alpha   90.00
_cell.angle_beta   90.00
_cell.angle_gamma   90.00
#
_symmetry.space_group_name_H-M   'P 1'
#
loop_
_entity.id
_entity.type
_entity.pdbx_description
1 polymer ?
#
loop_
_entity_poly.entity_id
_entity_poly.type
_entity_poly.pdbx_seq_one_letter_code
_entity_poly.pdbx_strand_id
1 'polypeptide(L)'
;MHFNIETDHKSLIPIFSKKNLYDLSTRLQRIKLRIIKFSYTIVHIPGKELFAADALSRNPQKVPCKREELEAEIDAFIQMITSSLPASSRRLDELRTAQLKDEACQKLADYVLKG
;
A
#
# COMPACT_ATOMS: atom_id res chain seq x y z
N MET A 1 -12.94 11.36 -15.88
CA MET A 1 -13.02 12.50 -14.95
C MET A 1 -11.67 12.63 -14.26
N HIS A 2 -11.06 13.81 -14.25
CA HIS A 2 -9.75 14.08 -13.62
C HIS A 2 -9.97 15.00 -12.41
N PHE A 3 -9.25 14.79 -11.31
CA PHE A 3 -9.40 15.60 -10.10
C PHE A 3 -8.07 15.85 -9.37
N ASN A 4 -8.09 16.81 -8.43
CA ASN A 4 -6.94 17.15 -7.61
C ASN A 4 -7.08 16.55 -6.21
N ILE A 5 -5.98 15.97 -5.72
CA ILE A 5 -5.82 15.53 -4.33
C ILE A 5 -4.94 16.56 -3.63
N GLU A 6 -5.50 17.21 -2.63
CA GLU A 6 -4.78 18.15 -1.78
C GLU A 6 -4.30 17.45 -0.51
N THR A 7 -3.04 17.67 -0.13
CA THR A 7 -2.46 17.12 1.10
C THR A 7 -1.57 18.15 1.77
N ASP A 8 -1.51 18.16 3.08
CA ASP A 8 -0.52 18.91 3.86
C ASP A 8 0.83 18.17 3.97
N HIS A 9 0.92 16.96 3.42
CA HIS A 9 2.08 16.08 3.60
C HIS A 9 2.94 15.97 2.34
N LYS A 10 4.04 16.72 2.29
CA LYS A 10 4.95 16.76 1.13
C LYS A 10 5.49 15.39 0.70
N SER A 11 5.71 14.46 1.63
CA SER A 11 6.23 13.13 1.26
C SER A 11 5.24 12.28 0.46
N LEU A 12 3.93 12.56 0.52
CA LEU A 12 2.91 11.82 -0.22
C LEU A 12 2.92 12.17 -1.71
N ILE A 13 3.36 13.38 -2.07
CA ILE A 13 3.48 13.79 -3.48
C ILE A 13 4.32 12.80 -4.28
N PRO A 14 5.61 12.56 -3.98
CA PRO A 14 6.43 11.66 -4.79
C PRO A 14 5.93 10.21 -4.73
N ILE A 15 5.33 9.77 -3.61
CA ILE A 15 4.76 8.42 -3.47
C ILE A 15 3.64 8.19 -4.51
N PHE A 16 2.71 9.14 -4.64
CA PHE A 16 1.53 8.97 -5.49
C PHE A 16 1.66 9.59 -6.89
N SER A 17 2.74 10.32 -7.19
CA SER A 17 3.01 10.87 -8.53
C SER A 17 4.15 10.19 -9.28
N LYS A 18 5.29 9.88 -8.63
CA LYS A 18 6.54 9.50 -9.33
C LYS A 18 7.08 8.12 -8.98
N LYS A 19 7.04 7.71 -7.71
CA LYS A 19 7.66 6.44 -7.25
C LYS A 19 6.98 5.23 -7.89
N ASN A 20 7.73 4.19 -8.24
CA ASN A 20 7.12 2.95 -8.73
C ASN A 20 6.56 2.12 -7.57
N LEU A 21 5.69 1.16 -7.87
CA LEU A 21 5.08 0.31 -6.84
C LEU A 21 6.14 -0.48 -6.04
N TYR A 22 7.16 -1.01 -6.71
CA TYR A 22 8.21 -1.81 -6.07
C TYR A 22 9.11 -1.01 -5.12
N ASP A 23 9.14 0.33 -5.23
CA ASP A 23 9.91 1.22 -4.34
C ASP A 23 9.18 1.55 -3.02
N LEU A 24 7.96 1.05 -2.85
CA LEU A 24 7.07 1.39 -1.75
C LEU A 24 6.94 0.23 -0.77
N SER A 25 6.72 0.53 0.52
CA SER A 25 6.34 -0.49 1.50
C SER A 25 5.01 -1.15 1.12
N THR A 26 4.77 -2.38 1.57
CA THR A 26 3.53 -3.12 1.28
C THR A 26 2.27 -2.32 1.60
N ARG A 27 2.28 -1.55 2.70
CA ARG A 27 1.17 -0.64 3.06
C ARG A 27 0.94 0.44 2.00
N LEU A 28 2.00 1.09 1.54
CA LEU A 28 1.91 2.14 0.53
C LEU A 28 1.58 1.59 -0.86
N GLN A 29 2.07 0.40 -1.20
CA GLN A 29 1.68 -0.31 -2.42
C GLN A 29 0.16 -0.53 -2.45
N ARG A 30 -0.42 -1.09 -1.37
CA ARG A 30 -1.87 -1.30 -1.28
C ARG A 30 -2.66 0.00 -1.46
N ILE A 31 -2.23 1.09 -0.82
CA ILE A 31 -2.90 2.39 -0.97
C ILE A 31 -2.77 2.91 -2.40
N LYS A 32 -1.58 2.84 -2.99
CA LYS A 32 -1.34 3.30 -4.36
C LYS A 32 -2.17 2.52 -5.38
N LEU A 33 -2.28 1.21 -5.19
CA LEU A 33 -3.12 0.33 -6.01
C LEU A 33 -4.61 0.65 -5.89
N ARG A 34 -5.09 0.99 -4.70
CA ARG A 34 -6.49 1.44 -4.52
C ARG A 34 -6.83 2.67 -5.35
N ILE A 35 -5.87 3.59 -5.52
CA ILE A 35 -6.11 4.85 -6.20
C ILE A 35 -5.66 4.87 -7.67
N ILE A 36 -4.95 3.83 -8.15
CA ILE A 36 -4.37 3.79 -9.50
C ILE A 36 -5.43 3.83 -10.60
N LYS A 37 -6.66 3.39 -10.30
CA LYS A 37 -7.81 3.42 -11.22
C LYS A 37 -8.36 4.83 -11.47
N PHE A 38 -7.95 5.81 -10.68
CA PHE A 38 -8.41 7.19 -10.81
C PHE A 38 -7.40 8.03 -11.59
N SER A 39 -7.91 8.97 -12.40
CA SER A 39 -7.08 10.01 -13.00
C SER A 39 -7.01 11.19 -12.04
N TYR A 40 -5.83 11.47 -11.49
CA TYR A 40 -5.65 12.54 -10.50
C TYR A 40 -4.30 13.24 -10.61
N THR A 41 -4.22 14.42 -10.00
CA THR A 41 -2.97 15.13 -9.67
C THR A 41 -2.91 15.35 -8.16
N ILE A 42 -1.74 15.15 -7.53
CA ILE A 42 -1.55 15.38 -6.09
C ILE A 42 -0.69 16.62 -5.84
N VAL A 43 -1.18 17.53 -4.99
CA VAL A 43 -0.54 18.81 -4.67
C VAL A 43 -0.45 19.04 -3.16
N HIS A 44 0.58 19.77 -2.74
CA HIS A 44 0.71 20.16 -1.34
C HIS A 44 0.04 21.51 -1.10
N ILE A 45 -0.79 21.60 -0.06
CA ILE A 45 -1.32 22.87 0.47
C ILE A 45 -0.91 23.03 1.95
N PRO A 46 -0.76 24.26 2.47
CA PRO A 46 -0.50 24.47 3.89
C PRO A 46 -1.62 23.88 4.76
N GLY A 47 -1.29 23.18 5.85
CA GLY A 47 -2.30 22.54 6.73
C GLY A 47 -3.36 23.50 7.30
N LYS A 48 -3.02 24.79 7.45
CA LYS A 48 -3.98 25.85 7.86
C LYS A 48 -5.13 26.05 6.87
N GLU A 49 -4.95 25.65 5.61
CA GLU A 49 -5.96 25.73 4.55
C GLU A 49 -6.74 24.40 4.40
N LEU A 50 -6.27 23.31 5.01
CA LEU A 50 -6.86 21.97 4.92
C LEU A 50 -7.86 21.70 6.07
N PHE A 51 -8.68 22.69 6.41
CA PHE A 51 -9.54 22.66 7.61
C PHE A 51 -10.58 21.52 7.60
N ALA A 52 -11.18 21.23 6.44
CA ALA A 52 -12.23 20.22 6.36
C ALA A 52 -11.67 18.81 6.60
N ALA A 53 -10.56 18.46 5.96
CA ALA A 53 -9.93 17.15 6.15
C ALA A 53 -9.32 17.03 7.55
N ASP A 54 -8.70 18.08 8.09
CA ASP A 54 -8.18 18.09 9.47
C ASP A 54 -9.31 17.84 10.49
N ALA A 55 -10.43 18.56 10.38
CA ALA A 55 -11.58 18.39 11.29
C ALA A 55 -12.17 16.97 11.23
N LEU A 56 -12.31 16.38 10.04
CA LEU A 56 -12.78 15.01 9.88
C LEU A 56 -11.78 13.99 10.41
N SER A 57 -10.48 14.23 10.21
CA SER A 57 -9.43 13.32 10.70
C SER A 57 -9.35 13.27 12.22
N ARG A 58 -9.68 14.38 12.90
CA ARG A 58 -9.71 14.49 14.37
C ARG A 58 -10.98 13.95 15.00
N ASN A 59 -12.05 13.76 14.23
CA ASN A 59 -13.33 13.25 14.72
C ASN A 59 -13.78 11.98 13.96
N PRO A 60 -13.04 10.85 14.11
CA PRO A 60 -13.38 9.62 13.42
C PRO A 60 -14.71 9.03 13.90
N GLN A 61 -15.50 8.53 12.96
CA GLN A 61 -16.72 7.77 13.26
C GLN A 61 -16.36 6.47 14.00
N LYS A 62 -17.09 6.15 15.07
CA LYS A 62 -16.89 4.92 15.87
C LYS A 62 -17.42 3.66 15.19
N VAL A 63 -18.18 3.81 14.10
CA VAL A 63 -18.76 2.69 13.37
C VAL A 63 -17.70 2.13 12.42
N PRO A 64 -17.47 0.80 12.39
CA PRO A 64 -16.60 0.18 11.41
C PRO A 64 -17.09 0.51 10.00
N CYS A 65 -16.26 1.19 9.22
CA CYS A 65 -16.51 1.34 7.79
C CYS A 65 -16.45 -0.05 7.15
N LYS A 66 -17.55 -0.51 6.56
CA LYS A 66 -17.59 -1.74 5.75
C LYS A 66 -16.59 -1.59 4.60
N ARG A 67 -15.41 -2.18 4.77
CA ARG A 67 -14.28 -2.07 3.85
C ARG A 67 -14.10 -3.33 3.00
N GLU A 68 -15.04 -4.28 3.13
CA GLU A 68 -14.95 -5.64 2.60
C GLU A 68 -14.74 -5.67 1.07
N GLU A 69 -15.47 -4.84 0.32
CA GLU A 69 -15.36 -4.81 -1.16
C GLU A 69 -13.99 -4.33 -1.64
N LEU A 70 -13.43 -3.32 -0.97
CA LEU A 70 -12.13 -2.74 -1.34
C LEU A 70 -10.96 -3.65 -0.96
N GLU A 71 -11.11 -4.43 0.11
CA GLU A 71 -10.13 -5.42 0.53
C GLU A 71 -10.12 -6.60 -0.45
N ALA A 72 -11.29 -7.07 -0.89
CA ALA A 72 -11.40 -8.10 -1.92
C ALA A 72 -10.77 -7.68 -3.25
N GLU A 73 -10.96 -6.42 -3.70
CA GLU A 73 -10.31 -5.89 -4.91
C GLU A 73 -8.77 -5.91 -4.80
N ILE A 74 -8.23 -5.54 -3.63
CA ILE A 74 -6.77 -5.59 -3.41
C ILE A 74 -6.27 -7.01 -3.43
N ASP A 75 -6.97 -7.92 -2.75
CA ASP A 75 -6.54 -9.31 -2.67
C ASP A 75 -6.55 -9.97 -4.06
N ALA A 76 -7.57 -9.68 -4.88
CA ALA A 76 -7.61 -10.10 -6.28
C ALA A 76 -6.42 -9.54 -7.09
N PHE A 77 -6.06 -8.28 -6.87
CA PHE A 77 -4.90 -7.68 -7.53
C PHE A 77 -3.57 -8.29 -7.07
N ILE A 78 -3.42 -8.58 -5.76
CA ILE A 78 -2.25 -9.29 -5.22
C ILE A 78 -2.16 -10.70 -5.83
N GLN A 79 -3.29 -11.40 -5.95
CA GLN A 79 -3.34 -12.71 -6.60
C GLN A 79 -2.93 -12.63 -8.07
N MET A 80 -3.38 -11.62 -8.81
CA MET A 80 -2.97 -11.38 -10.20
C MET A 80 -1.46 -11.13 -10.32
N ILE A 81 -0.87 -10.35 -9.43
CA ILE A 81 0.60 -10.17 -9.40
C ILE A 81 1.29 -11.49 -9.10
N THR A 82 0.80 -12.23 -8.11
CA THR A 82 1.41 -13.48 -7.67
C THR A 82 1.36 -14.55 -8.77
N SER A 83 0.26 -14.63 -9.52
CA SER A 83 0.11 -15.57 -10.64
C SER A 83 0.92 -15.19 -11.88
N SER A 84 1.29 -13.91 -12.02
CA SER A 84 2.12 -13.41 -13.13
C SER A 84 3.62 -13.42 -12.84
N LEU A 85 4.04 -13.86 -11.64
CA LEU A 85 5.45 -14.05 -11.34
C LEU A 85 6.06 -15.10 -12.29
N PRO A 86 7.26 -14.87 -12.86
CA PRO A 86 7.95 -15.82 -13.73
C PRO A 86 8.59 -16.96 -12.92
N ALA A 87 7.83 -17.60 -12.04
CA ALA A 87 8.27 -18.69 -11.19
C ALA A 87 7.16 -19.75 -11.10
N SER A 88 7.53 -21.02 -11.27
CA SER A 88 6.59 -22.13 -11.07
C SER A 88 6.28 -22.29 -9.58
N SER A 89 5.12 -22.87 -9.26
CA SER A 89 4.73 -23.21 -7.88
C SER A 89 5.81 -24.02 -7.17
N ARG A 90 6.34 -25.05 -7.84
CA ARG A 90 7.46 -25.85 -7.35
C ARG A 90 8.68 -25.01 -6.99
N ARG A 91 9.06 -24.05 -7.83
CA ARG A 91 10.23 -23.18 -7.58
C ARG A 91 10.00 -22.28 -6.38
N LEU A 92 8.78 -21.79 -6.19
CA LEU A 92 8.41 -21.00 -5.02
C LEU A 92 8.48 -21.84 -3.72
N ASP A 93 8.07 -23.11 -3.75
CA ASP A 93 8.19 -24.01 -2.59
C ASP A 93 9.66 -24.35 -2.27
N GLU A 94 10.50 -24.54 -3.28
CA GLU A 94 11.95 -24.70 -3.11
C GLU A 94 12.56 -23.47 -2.44
N LEU A 95 12.22 -22.26 -2.90
CA LEU A 95 12.67 -20.99 -2.32
C LEU A 95 12.21 -20.84 -0.87
N ARG A 96 10.93 -21.14 -0.58
CA ARG A 96 10.39 -21.12 0.79
C ARG A 96 11.18 -22.06 1.70
N THR A 97 11.45 -23.27 1.23
CA THR A 97 12.20 -24.28 2.01
C THR A 97 13.65 -23.84 2.26
N ALA A 98 14.29 -23.20 1.29
CA ALA A 98 15.62 -22.64 1.43
C ALA A 98 15.64 -21.47 2.43
N GLN A 99 14.67 -20.54 2.33
CA GLN A 99 14.55 -19.41 3.26
C GLN A 99 14.29 -19.85 4.71
N LEU A 100 13.53 -20.93 4.91
CA LEU A 100 13.31 -21.49 6.25
C LEU A 100 14.57 -22.08 6.88
N LYS A 101 15.57 -22.47 6.09
CA LYS A 101 16.86 -23.00 6.59
C LYS A 101 17.94 -21.92 6.70
N ASP A 102 17.73 -20.77 6.07
CA ASP A 102 18.68 -19.67 6.02
C ASP A 102 18.60 -18.82 7.30
N GLU A 103 19.72 -18.69 8.00
CA GLU A 103 19.80 -18.02 9.30
C GLU A 103 19.49 -16.51 9.19
N ALA A 104 19.87 -15.86 8.08
CA ALA A 104 19.58 -14.45 7.86
C ALA A 104 18.08 -14.22 7.63
N CYS A 105 17.44 -15.07 6.82
CA CYS A 105 16.00 -15.04 6.59
C CYS A 105 15.20 -15.32 7.87
N GLN A 106 15.65 -16.26 8.71
CA GLN A 106 15.03 -16.53 10.01
C GLN A 106 15.09 -15.31 10.94
N LYS A 107 16.26 -14.68 11.08
CA LYS A 107 16.41 -13.45 11.88
C LYS A 107 15.52 -12.33 11.36
N LEU A 108 15.46 -12.14 10.04
CA LEU A 108 14.60 -11.15 9.41
C LEU A 108 13.12 -11.40 9.73
N ALA A 109 12.65 -12.65 9.61
CA ALA A 109 11.26 -13.01 9.91
C ALA A 109 10.93 -12.72 11.38
N ASP A 110 11.85 -13.04 12.30
CA ASP A 110 11.70 -12.76 13.72
C ASP A 110 11.58 -11.25 14.01
N TYR A 111 12.41 -10.42 13.39
CA TYR A 111 12.30 -8.96 13.53
C TYR A 111 10.98 -8.41 13.00
N VAL A 112 10.45 -8.95 11.90
CA VAL A 112 9.19 -8.48 11.30
C VAL A 112 7.97 -8.92 12.12
N LEU A 113 8.00 -10.11 12.73
CA LEU A 113 6.88 -10.65 13.49
C LEU A 113 6.84 -10.17 14.96
N LYS A 114 8.00 -9.87 15.55
CA LYS A 114 8.14 -9.45 16.96
C LYS A 114 8.43 -7.96 17.14
N GLY A 115 8.70 -7.24 16.04
CA GLY A 115 9.00 -5.80 16.02
C GLY A 115 7.76 -4.92 16.13
#